data_AF-A0A1Z5HQ67-F1
#
_entry.id   AF-A0A1Z5HQ67-F1
#
_cell.length_a   1.000
_cell.length_b   1.000
_cell.length_c   1.000
_cell.angle_alpha   90.00
_cell.angle_beta   90.00
_cell.angle_gamma   90.00
#
_symmetry.space_group_name_H-M   'P 1'
#
loop_
_entity.id
_entity.type
_entity.pdbx_description
1 polymer ?
#
loop_
_entity_poly.entity_id
_entity_poly.type
_entity_poly.pdbx_seq_one_letter_code
_entity_poly.pdbx_strand_id
1 'polypeptide(L)'
;MVIWPNLINELTGKKHASFFYYVGYGQPFPEKWIEEVKSVGAIPHIAWEPNDGLDVVKDDEYLRTFARRLRETEVPVFLRFASEMNGAWTAYTGDPEKYVEKWRLVHDVMEEEAPNVIMVWTVFTFPQSNILDYYPGDDYVDWVGVNIYNVVYHNNDTRQKAAHEDPLELLDFVYNNFRNVVWGGN
;
A
#
# COMPACT_ATOMS: atom_id res chain seq x y z
N MET A 1 6.89 -14.79 -4.18
CA MET A 1 7.88 -15.29 -3.21
C MET A 1 7.51 -14.74 -1.86
N VAL A 2 7.29 -15.59 -0.85
CA VAL A 2 6.92 -15.13 0.51
C VAL A 2 8.21 -14.90 1.30
N ILE A 3 8.33 -13.72 1.92
CA ILE A 3 9.43 -13.40 2.81
C ILE A 3 9.01 -13.77 4.24
N TRP A 4 9.69 -14.77 4.83
CA TRP A 4 9.40 -15.23 6.18
C TRP A 4 10.19 -14.41 7.23
N PRO A 5 9.51 -13.76 8.20
CA PRO A 5 10.14 -12.85 9.15
C PRO A 5 11.30 -13.43 9.96
N ASN A 6 11.18 -14.66 10.48
CA ASN A 6 12.25 -15.27 11.27
C ASN A 6 13.50 -15.52 10.42
N LEU A 7 13.31 -16.04 9.21
CA LEU A 7 14.42 -16.33 8.29
C LEU A 7 15.21 -15.07 7.95
N ILE A 8 14.54 -13.96 7.63
CA ILE A 8 15.23 -12.72 7.30
C ILE A 8 15.94 -12.11 8.52
N ASN A 9 15.31 -12.16 9.70
CA ASN A 9 15.95 -11.69 10.92
C ASN A 9 17.21 -12.50 11.23
N GLU A 10 17.17 -13.82 11.04
CA GLU A 10 18.33 -14.71 11.21
C GLU A 10 19.44 -14.39 10.20
N LEU A 11 19.11 -14.33 8.90
CA LEU A 11 20.08 -14.10 7.83
C LEU A 11 20.78 -12.73 7.93
N THR A 12 20.07 -11.71 8.43
CA THR A 12 20.60 -10.34 8.53
C THR A 12 21.20 -10.03 9.90
N GLY A 13 20.88 -10.81 10.94
CA GLY A 13 21.19 -10.47 12.33
C GLY A 13 20.51 -9.18 12.80
N LYS A 14 19.40 -8.78 12.17
CA LYS A 14 18.61 -7.58 12.49
C LYS A 14 17.21 -7.95 12.91
N LYS A 15 16.62 -7.15 13.79
CA LYS A 15 15.19 -7.18 14.09
C LYS A 15 14.50 -6.11 13.25
N HIS A 16 13.80 -6.52 12.20
CA HIS A 16 13.04 -5.59 11.35
C HIS A 16 11.77 -5.13 12.08
N ALA A 17 11.41 -3.86 11.91
CA ALA A 17 10.23 -3.26 12.54
C ALA A 17 8.92 -3.58 11.80
N SER A 18 9.01 -3.90 10.50
CA SER A 18 7.86 -4.25 9.67
C SER A 18 8.29 -5.22 8.57
N PHE A 19 7.35 -6.03 8.11
CA PHE A 19 7.50 -6.91 6.95
C PHE A 19 6.37 -6.65 5.97
N PHE A 20 6.69 -6.78 4.69
CA PHE A 20 5.81 -6.42 3.59
C PHE A 20 5.39 -7.65 2.78
N TYR A 21 4.10 -7.78 2.48
CA TYR A 21 3.55 -8.91 1.74
C TYR A 21 2.41 -8.52 0.81
N TYR A 22 2.42 -9.06 -0.41
CA TYR A 22 1.36 -8.86 -1.40
C TYR A 22 0.25 -9.90 -1.23
N VAL A 23 -0.98 -9.43 -1.28
CA VAL A 23 -2.21 -10.24 -1.26
C VAL A 23 -3.11 -9.76 -2.40
N GLY A 24 -3.56 -10.67 -3.25
CA GLY A 24 -4.61 -10.34 -4.22
C GLY A 24 -5.96 -10.17 -3.53
N TYR A 25 -6.74 -9.17 -3.93
CA TYR A 25 -8.14 -9.05 -3.49
C TYR A 25 -8.93 -10.29 -3.91
N GLY A 26 -9.80 -10.78 -3.03
CA GLY A 26 -10.49 -12.07 -3.17
C GLY A 26 -9.68 -13.29 -2.70
N GLN A 27 -8.39 -13.14 -2.37
CA GLN A 27 -7.59 -14.23 -1.81
C GLN A 27 -7.79 -14.39 -0.30
N PRO A 28 -7.55 -15.60 0.26
CA PRO A 28 -7.62 -15.84 1.69
C PRO A 28 -6.69 -14.93 2.51
N PHE A 29 -7.11 -14.64 3.74
CA PHE A 29 -6.32 -13.89 4.72
C PHE A 29 -4.97 -14.59 5.02
N PRO A 30 -3.83 -13.88 5.01
CA PRO A 30 -2.49 -14.49 5.14
C PRO A 30 -2.11 -14.78 6.60
N GLU A 31 -2.95 -15.53 7.31
CA GLU A 31 -2.88 -15.76 8.76
C GLU A 31 -1.50 -16.22 9.24
N LYS A 32 -0.93 -17.25 8.62
CA LYS A 32 0.38 -17.80 9.03
C LYS A 32 1.51 -16.76 8.94
N TRP A 33 1.47 -15.90 7.92
CA TRP A 33 2.49 -14.88 7.73
C TRP A 33 2.33 -13.77 8.76
N ILE A 34 1.09 -13.31 9.01
CA ILE A 34 0.81 -12.29 10.04
C ILE A 34 1.21 -12.78 11.43
N GLU A 35 0.90 -14.02 11.79
CA GLU A 35 1.31 -14.58 13.09
C GLU A 35 2.83 -14.66 13.23
N GLU A 36 3.57 -14.94 12.15
CA GLU A 36 5.03 -14.92 12.19
C GLU A 36 5.57 -13.49 12.37
N VAL A 37 5.01 -12.51 11.67
CA VAL A 37 5.36 -11.08 11.83
C VAL A 37 5.13 -10.64 13.28
N LYS A 38 3.99 -11.02 13.87
CA LYS A 38 3.67 -10.76 15.27
C LYS A 38 4.66 -11.44 16.21
N SER A 39 5.03 -12.70 15.94
CA SER A 39 5.94 -13.47 16.80
C SER A 39 7.33 -12.84 16.94
N VAL A 40 7.78 -12.10 15.92
CA VAL A 40 9.04 -11.35 15.96
C VAL A 40 8.88 -9.91 16.46
N GLY A 41 7.67 -9.52 16.86
CA GLY A 41 7.34 -8.18 17.36
C GLY A 41 7.47 -7.09 16.29
N ALA A 42 7.11 -7.41 15.05
CA ALA A 42 7.09 -6.48 13.91
C ALA A 42 5.64 -6.15 13.50
N ILE A 43 5.48 -5.11 12.70
CA ILE A 43 4.20 -4.62 12.17
C ILE A 43 3.95 -5.21 10.77
N PRO A 44 2.82 -5.90 10.53
CA PRO A 44 2.46 -6.35 9.18
C PRO A 44 2.20 -5.16 8.26
N HIS A 45 2.73 -5.21 7.04
CA HIS A 45 2.42 -4.29 5.96
C HIS A 45 1.90 -5.09 4.76
N ILE A 46 0.62 -4.95 4.46
CA ILE A 46 -0.08 -5.72 3.42
C ILE A 46 -0.31 -4.83 2.21
N ALA A 47 0.27 -5.18 1.07
CA ALA A 47 -0.14 -4.66 -0.22
C ALA A 47 -1.33 -5.45 -0.74
N TRP A 48 -2.50 -4.83 -0.78
CA TRP A 48 -3.74 -5.49 -1.16
C TRP A 48 -4.20 -5.04 -2.54
N GLU A 49 -4.14 -5.96 -3.51
CA GLU A 49 -4.24 -5.61 -4.93
C GLU A 49 -5.50 -6.16 -5.58
N PRO A 50 -6.43 -5.31 -6.05
CA PRO A 50 -7.57 -5.76 -6.86
C PRO A 50 -7.12 -6.08 -8.28
N ASN A 51 -6.41 -7.22 -8.43
CA ASN A 51 -5.80 -7.66 -9.69
C ASN A 51 -6.81 -7.91 -10.82
N ASP A 52 -8.07 -8.16 -10.48
CA ASP A 52 -9.18 -8.31 -11.44
C ASP A 52 -9.94 -6.99 -11.68
N GLY A 53 -9.38 -5.86 -11.22
CA GLY A 53 -9.94 -4.51 -11.37
C GLY A 53 -10.84 -4.08 -10.21
N LEU A 54 -11.25 -2.81 -10.21
CA LEU A 54 -11.97 -2.18 -9.09
C LEU A 54 -13.41 -2.70 -8.88
N ASP A 55 -14.02 -3.35 -9.87
CA ASP A 55 -15.42 -3.83 -9.78
C ASP A 55 -15.63 -4.96 -8.78
N VAL A 56 -14.57 -5.69 -8.43
CA VAL A 56 -14.64 -6.75 -7.42
C VAL A 56 -14.67 -6.20 -6.00
N VAL A 57 -14.32 -4.92 -5.82
CA VAL A 57 -14.25 -4.27 -4.51
C VAL A 57 -15.64 -3.76 -4.12
N LYS A 58 -16.26 -4.46 -3.18
CA LYS A 58 -17.61 -4.22 -2.70
C LYS A 58 -17.63 -4.35 -1.19
N ASP A 59 -18.55 -3.63 -0.56
CA ASP A 59 -18.88 -3.87 0.85
C ASP A 59 -19.68 -5.17 0.94
N ASP A 60 -18.94 -6.27 1.01
CA ASP A 60 -19.45 -7.61 1.07
C ASP A 60 -18.81 -8.41 2.22
N GLU A 61 -19.27 -9.64 2.40
CA GLU A 61 -18.81 -10.49 3.48
C GLU A 61 -17.31 -10.81 3.38
N TYR A 62 -16.72 -10.80 2.17
CA TYR A 62 -15.29 -10.98 2.00
C TYR A 62 -14.52 -9.81 2.59
N LEU A 63 -14.85 -8.58 2.19
CA LEU A 63 -14.20 -7.36 2.70
C LEU A 63 -14.35 -7.24 4.21
N ARG A 64 -15.57 -7.38 4.72
CA ARG A 64 -15.85 -7.28 6.16
C ARG A 64 -15.18 -8.39 6.97
N THR A 65 -15.14 -9.61 6.45
CA THR A 65 -14.38 -10.69 7.11
C THR A 65 -12.90 -10.37 7.13
N PHE A 66 -12.32 -9.91 6.02
CA PHE A 66 -10.90 -9.55 5.96
C PHE A 66 -10.56 -8.46 6.98
N ALA A 67 -11.40 -7.42 7.09
CA ALA A 67 -11.25 -6.36 8.09
C ALA A 67 -11.33 -6.91 9.53
N ARG A 68 -12.34 -7.71 9.86
CA ARG A 68 -12.43 -8.34 11.20
C ARG A 68 -11.21 -9.19 11.53
N ARG A 69 -10.66 -9.94 10.56
CA ARG A 69 -9.40 -10.69 10.75
C ARG A 69 -8.20 -9.77 10.99
N LEU A 70 -8.15 -8.58 10.36
CA LEU A 70 -7.13 -7.57 10.65
C LEU A 70 -7.28 -7.04 12.09
N ARG A 71 -8.51 -6.83 12.57
CA ARG A 71 -8.76 -6.45 13.98
C ARG A 71 -8.28 -7.48 14.98
N GLU A 72 -8.52 -8.76 14.71
CA GLU A 72 -8.09 -9.89 15.54
C GLU A 72 -6.55 -10.01 15.66
N THR A 73 -5.78 -9.29 14.83
CA THR A 73 -4.32 -9.27 14.97
C THR A 73 -3.85 -8.56 16.24
N GLU A 74 -4.67 -7.66 16.81
CA GLU A 74 -4.40 -6.85 18.00
C GLU A 74 -3.09 -6.03 17.94
N VAL A 75 -2.55 -5.84 16.74
CA VAL A 75 -1.40 -4.99 16.45
C VAL A 75 -1.76 -3.99 15.34
N PRO A 76 -1.05 -2.86 15.23
CA PRO A 76 -1.18 -2.02 14.05
C PRO A 76 -0.89 -2.80 12.78
N VAL A 77 -1.61 -2.52 11.69
CA VAL A 77 -1.34 -3.10 10.36
C VAL A 77 -1.33 -2.00 9.32
N PHE A 78 -0.24 -1.86 8.58
CA PHE A 78 -0.23 -1.00 7.40
C PHE A 78 -0.98 -1.70 6.26
N LEU A 79 -2.10 -1.14 5.82
CA LEU A 79 -2.84 -1.61 4.66
C LEU A 79 -2.61 -0.67 3.49
N ARG A 80 -1.90 -1.19 2.50
CA ARG A 80 -1.55 -0.50 1.28
C ARG A 80 -2.41 -1.03 0.14
N PHE A 81 -3.63 -0.52 0.05
CA PHE A 81 -4.61 -0.92 -0.96
C PHE A 81 -4.29 -0.31 -2.33
N ALA A 82 -4.48 -1.08 -3.41
CA ALA A 82 -4.48 -0.61 -4.81
C ALA A 82 -3.43 0.49 -5.14
N SER A 83 -2.16 0.20 -4.88
CA SER A 83 -1.06 1.19 -5.04
C SER A 83 -0.52 1.28 -6.45
N GLU A 84 0.16 2.38 -6.77
CA GLU A 84 0.68 2.64 -8.12
C GLU A 84 -0.42 2.73 -9.19
N MET A 85 -1.66 3.02 -8.79
CA MET A 85 -2.81 3.29 -9.65
C MET A 85 -2.56 4.37 -10.71
N ASN A 86 -1.63 5.29 -10.47
CA ASN A 86 -1.23 6.29 -11.43
C ASN A 86 -0.41 5.72 -12.62
N GLY A 87 0.15 4.51 -12.47
CA GLY A 87 0.89 3.77 -13.50
C GLY A 87 0.00 2.90 -14.40
N ALA A 88 0.48 2.65 -15.63
CA ALA A 88 -0.29 1.99 -16.69
C ALA A 88 -0.38 0.44 -16.60
N TRP A 89 0.25 -0.18 -15.59
CA TRP A 89 0.36 -1.64 -15.47
C TRP A 89 -0.67 -2.29 -14.54
N THR A 90 -1.40 -1.49 -13.76
CA THR A 90 -2.36 -2.00 -12.78
C THR A 90 -3.74 -2.20 -13.40
N ALA A 91 -4.52 -3.17 -12.90
CA ALA A 91 -5.91 -3.37 -13.34
C ALA A 91 -6.88 -2.31 -12.81
N TYR A 92 -6.38 -1.37 -12.01
CA TYR A 92 -7.13 -0.32 -11.31
C TYR A 92 -6.66 1.09 -11.68
N THR A 93 -5.98 1.22 -12.83
CA THR A 93 -5.66 2.51 -13.48
C THR A 93 -6.73 2.92 -14.49
N GLY A 94 -6.78 4.22 -14.81
CA GLY A 94 -7.58 4.79 -15.89
C GLY A 94 -8.90 5.43 -15.47
N ASP A 95 -9.40 5.14 -14.27
CA ASP A 95 -10.64 5.68 -13.71
C ASP A 95 -10.42 6.21 -12.28
N PRO A 96 -9.94 7.46 -12.13
CA PRO A 96 -9.65 8.04 -10.82
C PRO A 96 -10.89 8.21 -9.93
N GLU A 97 -12.05 8.51 -10.51
CA GLU A 97 -13.30 8.66 -9.75
C GLU A 97 -13.69 7.33 -9.10
N LYS A 98 -13.68 6.24 -9.87
CA LYS A 98 -13.93 4.90 -9.35
C LYS A 98 -12.88 4.45 -8.36
N TYR A 99 -11.61 4.80 -8.57
CA TYR A 99 -10.55 4.52 -7.62
C TYR A 99 -10.83 5.18 -6.27
N VAL A 100 -11.15 6.49 -6.27
CA VAL A 100 -11.48 7.23 -5.05
C VAL A 100 -12.72 6.65 -4.38
N GLU A 101 -13.76 6.29 -5.14
CA GLU A 101 -14.95 5.60 -4.61
C GLU A 101 -14.57 4.32 -3.86
N LYS A 102 -13.76 3.45 -4.48
CA LYS A 102 -13.38 2.16 -3.86
C LYS A 102 -12.40 2.32 -2.72
N TRP A 103 -11.51 3.31 -2.79
CA TRP A 103 -10.62 3.64 -1.67
C TRP A 103 -11.44 4.00 -0.43
N ARG A 104 -12.38 4.95 -0.57
CA ARG A 104 -13.23 5.40 0.53
C ARG A 104 -14.08 4.26 1.10
N LEU A 105 -14.64 3.40 0.23
CA LEU A 105 -15.37 2.21 0.67
C LEU A 105 -14.50 1.29 1.54
N VAL A 106 -13.26 1.00 1.13
CA VAL A 106 -12.35 0.15 1.93
C VAL A 106 -11.99 0.84 3.23
N HIS A 107 -11.69 2.14 3.20
CA HIS A 107 -11.42 2.93 4.40
C HIS A 107 -12.59 2.85 5.40
N ASP A 108 -13.82 3.11 4.96
CA ASP A 108 -15.00 3.13 5.83
C ASP A 108 -15.22 1.78 6.52
N VAL A 109 -15.01 0.67 5.79
CA VAL A 109 -15.08 -0.67 6.40
C VAL A 109 -13.95 -0.91 7.39
N MET A 110 -12.73 -0.42 7.13
CA MET A 110 -11.62 -0.53 8.09
C MET A 110 -11.87 0.30 9.35
N GLU A 111 -12.41 1.52 9.21
CA GLU A 111 -12.79 2.36 10.35
C GLU A 111 -13.86 1.67 11.22
N GLU A 112 -14.86 1.04 10.61
CA GLU A 112 -15.92 0.32 11.32
C GLU A 112 -15.42 -0.96 12.00
N GLU A 113 -14.68 -1.80 11.27
CA GLU A 113 -14.41 -3.19 11.67
C GLU A 113 -13.00 -3.37 12.24
N ALA A 114 -12.04 -2.52 11.89
CA ALA A 114 -10.61 -2.70 12.13
C ALA A 114 -9.84 -1.39 12.35
N PRO A 115 -10.16 -0.60 13.40
CA PRO A 115 -9.54 0.70 13.66
C PRO A 115 -8.04 0.63 14.03
N ASN A 116 -7.45 -0.56 14.08
CA ASN A 116 -6.01 -0.79 14.18
C ASN A 116 -5.29 -0.77 12.81
N VAL A 117 -6.03 -0.68 11.71
CA VAL A 117 -5.48 -0.59 10.36
C VAL A 117 -5.07 0.86 10.06
N ILE A 118 -3.89 1.02 9.48
CA ILE A 118 -3.34 2.28 9.00
C ILE A 118 -3.43 2.26 7.47
N MET A 119 -4.24 3.14 6.90
CA MET A 119 -4.48 3.24 5.46
C MET A 119 -3.34 4.00 4.78
N VAL A 120 -2.57 3.29 3.93
CA VAL A 120 -1.37 3.82 3.27
C VAL A 120 -1.60 4.04 1.77
N TRP A 121 -1.91 5.28 1.38
CA TRP A 121 -2.10 5.67 -0.02
C TRP A 121 -0.76 5.83 -0.73
N THR A 122 -0.42 4.87 -1.60
CA THR A 122 0.92 4.81 -2.23
C THR A 122 0.85 4.96 -3.74
N VAL A 123 1.58 5.96 -4.25
CA VAL A 123 1.71 6.24 -5.68
C VAL A 123 3.03 5.69 -6.21
N PHE A 124 3.11 5.49 -7.52
CA PHE A 124 4.40 5.39 -8.19
C PHE A 124 4.91 6.80 -8.53
N THR A 125 6.22 7.01 -8.56
CA THR A 125 6.80 8.34 -8.85
C THR A 125 6.43 8.90 -10.24
N PHE A 126 6.01 8.05 -11.19
CA PHE A 126 5.54 8.47 -12.52
C PHE A 126 4.26 7.77 -13.00
N PRO A 127 3.50 8.38 -13.92
CA PRO A 127 3.47 9.81 -14.23
C PRO A 127 3.01 10.63 -13.01
N GLN A 128 3.54 11.85 -12.86
CA GLN A 128 3.14 12.76 -11.79
C GLN A 128 1.82 13.49 -12.09
N SER A 129 1.54 13.71 -13.38
CA SER A 129 0.46 14.59 -13.85
C SER A 129 -0.94 14.17 -13.42
N ASN A 130 -1.15 12.89 -13.11
CA ASN A 130 -2.44 12.33 -12.71
C ASN A 130 -2.46 11.87 -11.24
N ILE A 131 -1.39 12.06 -10.47
CA ILE A 131 -1.32 11.59 -9.07
C ILE A 131 -2.47 12.18 -8.24
N LEU A 132 -2.71 13.49 -8.38
CA LEU A 132 -3.72 14.18 -7.59
C LEU A 132 -5.15 13.76 -7.94
N ASP A 133 -5.39 13.26 -9.14
CA ASP A 133 -6.72 12.79 -9.57
C ASP A 133 -7.18 11.56 -8.76
N TYR A 134 -6.23 10.78 -8.25
CA TYR A 134 -6.48 9.56 -7.46
C TYR A 134 -6.51 9.82 -5.94
N TYR A 135 -6.33 11.07 -5.48
CA TYR A 135 -6.25 11.34 -4.06
C TYR A 135 -7.64 11.33 -3.39
N PRO A 136 -7.88 10.48 -2.40
CA PRO A 136 -9.22 10.30 -1.82
C PRO A 136 -9.58 11.36 -0.77
N GLY A 137 -8.64 12.24 -0.40
CA GLY A 137 -8.80 13.28 0.61
C GLY A 137 -8.16 12.92 1.96
N ASP A 138 -7.77 13.93 2.73
CA ASP A 138 -7.04 13.81 4.00
C ASP A 138 -7.79 12.93 5.02
N ASP A 139 -9.12 12.99 5.06
CA ASP A 139 -9.95 12.19 5.99
C ASP A 139 -9.92 10.67 5.71
N TYR A 140 -9.34 10.25 4.58
CA TYR A 140 -9.32 8.85 4.14
C TYR A 140 -7.91 8.25 4.03
N VAL A 141 -6.88 9.01 4.41
CA VAL A 141 -5.48 8.62 4.28
C VAL A 141 -4.76 8.88 5.58
N ASP A 142 -4.23 7.82 6.17
CA ASP A 142 -3.25 7.99 7.24
C ASP A 142 -1.90 8.34 6.60
N TRP A 143 -1.30 7.44 5.82
CA TRP A 143 0.07 7.63 5.31
C TRP A 143 0.10 7.79 3.80
N VAL A 144 0.85 8.79 3.32
CA VAL A 144 1.22 8.91 1.90
C VAL A 144 2.54 8.19 1.65
N GLY A 145 2.51 7.21 0.75
CA GLY A 145 3.66 6.42 0.32
C GLY A 145 4.10 6.73 -1.11
N VAL A 146 5.37 6.47 -1.41
CA VAL A 146 5.90 6.57 -2.78
C VAL A 146 6.72 5.33 -3.09
N ASN A 147 6.37 4.64 -4.17
CA ASN A 147 7.23 3.62 -4.75
C ASN A 147 8.22 4.29 -5.72
N ILE A 148 9.50 4.04 -5.50
CA ILE A 148 10.62 4.61 -6.26
C ILE A 148 11.59 3.49 -6.57
N TYR A 149 12.02 3.43 -7.83
CA TYR A 149 13.14 2.60 -8.25
C TYR A 149 14.26 3.50 -8.73
N ASN A 150 15.46 3.31 -8.18
CA ASN A 150 16.69 3.89 -8.72
C ASN A 150 17.47 2.76 -9.40
N VAL A 151 17.61 2.85 -10.71
CA VAL A 151 18.21 1.82 -11.55
C VAL A 151 19.31 2.41 -12.43
N VAL A 152 20.22 1.58 -12.92
CA VAL A 152 21.20 2.02 -13.93
C VAL A 152 20.56 2.08 -15.31
N TYR A 153 19.63 1.18 -15.58
CA TYR A 153 18.91 1.03 -16.85
C TYR A 153 17.45 0.72 -16.61
N HIS A 154 16.55 1.48 -17.25
CA HIS A 154 15.12 1.20 -17.21
C HIS A 154 14.79 -0.08 -17.94
N ASN A 155 13.84 -0.84 -17.37
CA ASN A 155 13.31 -2.06 -17.99
C ASN A 155 14.38 -3.08 -18.40
N ASN A 156 15.54 -3.06 -17.74
CA ASN A 156 16.71 -3.85 -18.09
C ASN A 156 17.19 -3.65 -19.55
N ASP A 157 16.95 -2.48 -20.14
CA ASP A 157 17.40 -2.10 -21.48
C ASP A 157 18.63 -1.19 -21.39
N THR A 158 19.78 -1.70 -21.82
CA THR A 158 21.06 -0.96 -21.78
C THR A 158 21.06 0.36 -22.56
N ARG A 159 20.06 0.58 -23.42
CA ARG A 159 19.86 1.83 -24.17
C ARG A 159 19.08 2.87 -23.37
N GLN A 160 18.34 2.47 -22.34
CA GLN A 160 17.52 3.33 -21.49
C GLN A 160 18.24 3.63 -20.17
N LYS A 161 19.34 4.38 -20.22
CA LYS A 161 20.11 4.75 -19.03
C LYS A 161 19.29 5.63 -18.08
N ALA A 162 19.29 5.30 -16.80
CA ALA A 162 18.57 6.02 -15.74
C ALA A 162 19.49 6.80 -14.79
N ALA A 163 20.80 6.80 -15.05
CA ALA A 163 21.80 7.51 -14.21
C ALA A 163 21.63 9.04 -14.13
N HIS A 164 20.70 9.62 -14.88
CA HIS A 164 20.38 11.05 -14.86
C HIS A 164 19.21 11.37 -13.93
N GLU A 165 18.52 10.36 -13.38
CA GLU A 165 17.40 10.53 -12.47
C GLU A 165 17.91 10.65 -11.03
N ASP A 166 17.68 11.82 -10.42
CA ASP A 166 17.96 12.01 -9.00
C ASP A 166 16.82 11.41 -8.17
N PRO A 167 17.06 10.41 -7.31
CA PRO A 167 16.02 9.83 -6.47
C PRO A 167 15.37 10.84 -5.50
N LEU A 168 16.02 11.96 -5.18
CA LEU A 168 15.42 13.02 -4.37
C LEU A 168 14.36 13.79 -5.16
N GLU A 169 14.61 14.11 -6.43
CA GLU A 169 13.65 14.80 -7.29
C GLU A 169 12.38 13.93 -7.51
N LEU A 170 12.53 12.61 -7.48
CA LEU A 170 11.41 11.66 -7.57
C LEU A 170 10.43 11.74 -6.38
N LEU A 171 10.87 12.31 -5.25
CA LEU A 171 10.05 12.52 -4.06
C LEU A 171 9.40 13.91 -4.01
N ASP A 172 9.97 14.90 -4.69
CA ASP A 172 9.62 16.30 -4.51
C ASP A 172 8.15 16.59 -4.79
N PHE A 173 7.57 15.98 -5.83
CA PHE A 173 6.16 16.19 -6.16
C PHE A 173 5.26 15.76 -5.00
N VAL A 174 5.42 14.53 -4.52
CA VAL A 174 4.58 13.99 -3.44
C VAL A 174 4.85 14.76 -2.14
N TYR A 175 6.12 15.00 -1.80
CA TYR A 175 6.47 15.75 -0.61
C TYR A 175 5.85 17.16 -0.60
N ASN A 176 5.96 17.91 -1.70
CA ASN A 176 5.44 19.29 -1.74
C ASN A 176 3.91 19.36 -1.69
N ASN A 177 3.20 18.36 -2.23
CA ASN A 177 1.74 18.32 -2.19
C ASN A 177 1.20 17.82 -0.84
N PHE A 178 1.90 16.90 -0.15
CA PHE A 178 1.36 16.20 1.03
C PHE A 178 2.11 16.47 2.35
N ARG A 179 3.17 17.29 2.37
CA ARG A 179 3.90 17.63 3.61
C ARG A 179 3.06 18.34 4.69
N ASN A 180 1.94 18.93 4.30
CA ASN A 180 1.08 19.73 5.18
C ASN A 180 -0.23 19.03 5.52
N VAL A 181 -0.36 17.72 5.26
CA VAL A 181 -1.50 16.95 5.76
C VAL A 181 -1.48 17.07 7.29
N VAL A 182 -2.42 17.86 7.82
CA VAL A 182 -2.53 18.11 9.25
C VAL A 182 -3.26 16.91 9.82
N TRP A 183 -2.56 16.12 10.63
CA TRP A 183 -3.16 15.06 11.43
C TRP A 183 -4.19 15.66 12.40
N GLY A 184 -5.43 15.76 11.93
CA GLY A 184 -6.57 16.29 12.67
C GLY A 184 -7.04 15.28 13.71
N GLY A 185 -6.40 15.28 14.88
CA GLY A 185 -6.99 14.69 16.06
C GLY A 185 -8.19 15.51 16.52
N ASN A 186 -9.37 14.89 16.55
CA ASN A 186 -10.41 15.21 17.53
C ASN A 186 -10.24 14.31 18.75
#